data_AF-A0A4R3NK42-F1
#
_entry.id   AF-A0A4R3NK42-F1
#
_cell.length_a   1.000
_cell.length_b   1.000
_cell.length_c   1.000
_cell.angle_alpha   90.00
_cell.angle_beta   90.00
_cell.angle_gamma   90.00
#
_symmetry.space_group_name_H-M   'P 1'
#
loop_
_entity.id
_entity.type
_entity.pdbx_description
1 polymer ?
#
loop_
_entity_poly.entity_id
_entity_poly.type
_entity_poly.pdbx_seq_one_letter_code
_entity_poly.pdbx_strand_id
1 'polypeptide(L)' 'MFSEIEARRHAAGISQVELCERAGVHPTTYTARKANRRTVSERTLQKLKTALDELVTERLAVMKQERTGS' A
#
# COMPACT_ATOMS: atom_id res chain seq x y z
N MET A 1 3.84 8.20 -9.47
CA MET A 1 4.24 7.96 -8.06
C MET A 1 3.06 7.58 -7.13
N PHE A 2 2.16 8.51 -6.73
CA PHE A 2 1.10 8.17 -5.76
C PHE A 2 -0.09 7.43 -6.40
N SER A 3 -0.52 7.83 -7.60
CA SER A 3 -1.59 7.13 -8.33
C SER A 3 -1.25 5.67 -8.64
N GLU A 4 0.04 5.36 -8.86
CA GLU A 4 0.49 3.97 -9.04
C GLU A 4 0.38 3.16 -7.75
N ILE A 5 0.68 3.77 -6.59
CA ILE A 5 0.47 3.14 -5.28
C ILE A 5 -1.02 2.88 -5.07
N GLU A 6 -1.91 3.81 -5.42
CA GLU A 6 -3.36 3.59 -5.33
C GLU A 6 -3.85 2.48 -6.29
N ALA A 7 -3.38 2.48 -7.54
CA ALA A 7 -3.75 1.46 -8.51
C ALA A 7 -3.30 0.07 -8.07
N ARG A 8 -2.05 -0.09 -7.62
CA ARG A 8 -1.52 -1.36 -7.10
C ARG A 8 -2.24 -1.79 -5.81
N ARG A 9 -2.49 -0.86 -4.89
CA ARG A 9 -3.27 -1.11 -3.67
C ARG A 9 -4.66 -1.64 -4.00
N HIS A 10 -5.36 -1.00 -4.93
CA HIS A 10 -6.70 -1.41 -5.34
C HIS A 10 -6.68 -2.76 -6.06
N ALA A 11 -5.71 -2.99 -6.97
CA ALA A 11 -5.57 -4.26 -7.67
C ALA A 11 -5.30 -5.43 -6.72
N ALA A 12 -4.59 -5.20 -5.62
CA ALA A 12 -4.32 -6.20 -4.60
C ALA A 12 -5.39 -6.28 -3.49
N GLY A 13 -6.45 -5.46 -3.55
CA GLY A 13 -7.50 -5.42 -2.53
C GLY A 13 -7.05 -4.91 -1.15
N ILE A 14 -5.93 -4.16 -1.09
CA ILE A 14 -5.36 -3.67 0.17
C ILE A 14 -6.09 -2.41 0.62
N SER A 15 -6.46 -2.33 1.89
CA SER A 15 -7.13 -1.14 2.43
C SER A 15 -6.14 -0.01 2.70
N GLN A 16 -6.60 1.24 2.62
CA GLN A 16 -5.77 2.42 2.92
C GLN A 16 -5.24 2.37 4.36
N VAL A 17 -6.07 1.92 5.29
CA VAL A 17 -5.73 1.80 6.71
C VAL A 17 -4.60 0.79 6.90
N GLU A 18 -4.75 -0.42 6.37
CA GLU A 18 -3.73 -1.49 6.42
C GLU A 18 -2.38 -1.02 5.83
N LEU A 19 -2.41 -0.34 4.68
CA LEU A 19 -1.21 0.22 4.07
C LEU A 19 -0.56 1.30 4.95
N CYS A 20 -1.37 2.19 5.53
CA CYS A 20 -0.88 3.26 6.41
C CYS A 20 -0.25 2.70 7.69
N GLU A 21 -0.90 1.72 8.32
CA GLU A 21 -0.39 1.03 9.51
C GLU A 21 0.93 0.34 9.23
N ARG A 22 1.01 -0.43 8.14
CA ARG A 22 2.23 -1.13 7.72
C ARG A 22 3.37 -0.17 7.39
N ALA A 23 3.07 0.94 6.72
CA ALA A 23 4.07 1.96 6.38
C ALA A 23 4.46 2.86 7.58
N GLY A 24 3.77 2.75 8.72
CA GLY A 24 3.92 3.67 9.85
C GLY A 24 3.60 5.12 9.49
N VAL A 25 2.64 5.33 8.59
CA VAL A 25 2.21 6.64 8.11
C VAL A 25 0.82 6.94 8.63
N HIS A 26 0.60 8.15 9.16
CA HIS A 26 -0.73 8.52 9.65
C HIS A 26 -1.75 8.59 8.49
N PRO A 27 -2.97 8.05 8.65
CA PRO A 27 -3.99 8.05 7.59
C PRO A 27 -4.41 9.45 7.16
N THR A 28 -4.30 10.44 8.05
CA THR A 28 -4.50 11.87 7.71
C THR A 28 -3.47 12.37 6.70
N THR A 29 -2.21 11.94 6.81
CA THR A 29 -1.15 12.32 5.86
C THR A 29 -1.46 11.77 4.47
N TYR A 30 -1.93 10.52 4.41
CA TYR A 30 -2.36 9.90 3.16
C TYR A 30 -3.56 10.64 2.55
N THR A 31 -4.57 10.96 3.36
CA THR A 31 -5.79 11.66 2.92
C THR A 31 -5.49 13.09 2.46
N ALA A 32 -4.62 13.82 3.17
CA ALA A 32 -4.18 15.16 2.78
C ALA A 32 -3.40 15.13 1.46
N ARG A 33 -2.58 14.09 1.22
CA ARG A 33 -1.92 13.89 -0.07
C ARG A 33 -2.92 13.58 -1.18
N LYS A 34 -3.88 12.69 -0.91
CA LYS A 34 -4.94 12.32 -1.86
C LYS A 34 -5.77 13.55 -2.28
N ALA A 35 -6.07 14.42 -1.33
CA ALA A 35 -6.77 15.69 -1.58
C ALA A 35 -5.89 16.78 -2.21
N ASN A 36 -4.64 16.46 -2.60
CA ASN A 36 -3.64 17.40 -3.11
C ASN A 36 -3.35 18.61 -2.18
N ARG A 37 -3.73 18.49 -0.90
CA ARG A 37 -3.60 19.55 0.12
C ARG A 37 -2.21 19.59 0.73
N ARG A 38 -1.43 18.52 0.61
CA ARG A 38 -0.09 18.41 1.19
C ARG A 38 0.88 17.64 0.30
N THR A 39 2.09 18.16 0.15
CA THR A 39 3.22 17.43 -0.42
C THR A 39 3.78 16.49 0.64
N VAL A 40 3.71 15.19 0.39
CA VAL A 40 4.40 14.20 1.22
C VAL A 40 5.85 14.09 0.78
N SER A 41 6.77 13.99 1.74
CA SER A 41 8.18 13.80 1.44
C SER A 41 8.41 12.49 0.68
N GLU A 42 9.45 12.45 -0.14
CA GLU A 42 9.85 11.27 -0.91
C GLU A 42 10.07 10.05 -0.01
N ARG A 43 10.61 10.26 1.20
CA ARG A 43 10.76 9.22 2.23
C ARG A 43 9.42 8.57 2.62
N THR A 44 8.34 9.34 2.73
CA THR A 44 7.00 8.83 3.03
C THR A 44 6.43 8.04 1.85
N LEU A 45 6.63 8.53 0.63
CA LEU A 45 6.23 7.79 -0.58
C LEU A 45 6.97 6.46 -0.70
N GLN A 46 8.26 6.45 -0.37
CA GLN A 46 9.07 5.23 -0.37
C GLN A 46 8.57 4.23 0.66
N LYS A 47 8.28 4.66 1.90
CA LYS A 47 7.68 3.80 2.94
C LYS A 47 6.34 3.19 2.50
N LEU A 48 5.46 4.01 1.92
CA LEU A 48 4.17 3.52 1.39
C LEU A 48 4.38 2.52 0.26
N LYS A 49 5.35 2.75 -0.63
CA LYS A 49 5.66 1.83 -1.72
C LYS A 49 6.21 0.50 -1.20
N THR A 50 7.15 0.53 -0.26
CA THR A 50 7.73 -0.67 0.36
C THR A 50 6.66 -1.49 1.08
N ALA A 51 5.87 -0.84 1.95
CA ALA A 51 4.79 -1.52 2.67
C ALA A 51 3.75 -2.13 1.73
N LEU A 52 3.44 -1.45 0.63
CA LEU A 52 2.53 -2.00 -0.39
C LEU A 52 3.14 -3.23 -1.06
N ASP A 53 4.43 -3.19 -1.41
CA ASP A 53 5.10 -4.30 -2.08
C ASP A 53 5.16 -5.55 -1.19
N GLU A 54 5.43 -5.36 0.11
CA GLU A 54 5.37 -6.43 1.12
C GLU A 54 3.97 -7.03 1.21
N LEU A 55 2.93 -6.21 1.38
CA LEU A 55 1.54 -6.68 1.48
C LEU A 55 1.08 -7.40 0.20
N VAL A 56 1.45 -6.89 -0.98
CA VAL A 56 1.15 -7.54 -2.26
C VAL A 56 1.85 -8.90 -2.34
N THR A 57 3.12 -8.97 -1.95
CA THR A 57 3.89 -10.21 -1.95
C THR A 57 3.29 -11.23 -1.00
N GLU A 58 2.88 -10.82 0.20
CA GLU A 58 2.20 -11.68 1.17
C GLU A 58 0.87 -12.21 0.60
N ARG A 59 0.05 -11.35 -0.01
CA ARG A 59 -1.22 -11.77 -0.62
C ARG A 59 -1.01 -12.76 -1.76
N LEU A 60 -0.03 -12.51 -2.63
CA LEU A 60 0.32 -13.42 -3.71
C LEU A 60 0.87 -14.76 -3.20
N ALA A 61 1.66 -14.74 -2.13
CA ALA A 61 2.20 -15.95 -1.52
C ALA A 61 1.10 -16.84 -0.93
N VAL A 62 0.12 -16.24 -0.24
CA VAL A 62 -1.06 -16.95 0.30
C VAL A 62 -1.85 -17.59 -0.85
N MET A 63 -2.16 -16.84 -1.91
CA MET A 63 -2.89 -17.37 -3.07
C MET A 63 -2.15 -18.53 -3.78
N LYS A 64 -0.81 -18.52 -3.78
CA LYS A 64 0.00 -19.57 -4.41
C LYS A 64 0.04 -20.86 -3.58
N GLN A 65 0.04 -20.76 -2.25
CA GLN A 65 0.01 -21.94 -1.37
C GLN A 65 -1.31 -22.70 -1.47
N GLU A 66 -2.44 -22.02 -1.61
CA GLU A 66 -3.76 -22.67 -1.73
C GLU A 66 -3.93 -23.52 -3.00
N ARG A 67 -3.13 -23.24 -4.05
CA ARG A 67 -3.24 -23.95 -5.34
C ARG A 67 -2.36 -25.20 -5.46
N THR A 68 -1.50 -25.46 -4.48
CA THR A 68 -0.54 -26.58 -4.52
C THR A 68 -0.91 -27.71 -3.54
N GLY A 69 -2.10 -27.63 -2.93
CA GLY A 69 -2.67 -28.69 -2.09
C GLY A 69 -3.97 -29.22 -2.69
N SER A 70 -3.88 -30.07 -3.72
CA SER A 70 -4.94 -31.00 -4.15
C SER A 70 -4.31 -32.27 -4.66
#